data_AF-A0A6G1IL82-F1
#
_entry.id   AF-A0A6G1IL82-F1
#
_cell.length_a   1.000
_cell.length_b   1.000
_cell.length_c   1.000
_cell.angle_alpha   90.00
_cell.angle_beta   90.00
_cell.angle_gamma   90.00
#
_symmetry.space_group_name_H-M   'P 1'
#
loop_
_entity.id
_entity.type
_entity.pdbx_description
1 polymer ?
#
loop_
_entity_poly.entity_id
_entity_poly.type
_entity_poly.pdbx_seq_one_letter_code
_entity_poly.pdbx_strand_id
1 'polypeptide(L)' 'MNNLAFTLKGQGLTNRAISLMENCCRLQTVVLGPQHPFTISSHEALATWQLEAIELSK' A
#
# COMPACT_ATOMS: atom_id res chain seq x y z
N MET A 1 -4.30 -8.09 4.87
CA MET A 1 -3.07 -7.65 4.19
C MET A 1 -2.75 -6.20 4.51
N ASN A 2 -3.75 -5.30 4.45
CA ASN A 2 -3.60 -3.89 4.82
C ASN A 2 -2.88 -3.65 6.16
N ASN A 3 -3.39 -4.21 7.27
CA ASN A 3 -2.80 -3.99 8.61
C ASN A 3 -1.34 -4.44 8.69
N LEU A 4 -1.00 -5.60 8.10
CA LEU A 4 0.37 -6.08 8.07
C LEU A 4 1.28 -5.16 7.23
N ALA A 5 0.79 -4.63 6.11
CA ALA A 5 1.53 -3.66 5.31
C ALA A 5 1.83 -2.38 6.12
N PHE A 6 0.84 -1.87 6.86
CA PHE A 6 1.05 -0.74 7.78
C PHE A 6 2.05 -1.06 8.90
N THR A 7 1.99 -2.25 9.50
CA THR A 7 2.98 -2.68 10.50
C THR A 7 4.40 -2.72 9.92
N LEU A 8 4.57 -3.29 8.72
CA LEU A 8 5.86 -3.33 8.04
C LEU A 8 6.38 -1.91 7.72
N LYS A 9 5.48 -1.01 7.32
CA LYS A 9 5.82 0.40 7.08
C LYS A 9 6.31 1.08 8.36
N GLY A 10 5.61 0.88 9.48
CA GLY A 10 6.03 1.39 10.80
C GLY A 10 7.35 0.83 11.30
N GLN A 11 7.75 -0.37 10.86
CA GLN A 11 9.05 -0.97 11.14
C GLN A 11 10.18 -0.49 10.21
N GLY A 12 9.90 0.46 9.30
CA GLY A 12 10.87 0.93 8.30
C GLY A 12 11.12 -0.04 7.14
N LEU A 13 10.39 -1.16 7.08
CA LEU A 13 10.49 -2.16 6.01
C LEU A 13 9.67 -1.71 4.79
N THR A 14 9.91 -0.50 4.30
CA THR A 14 9.10 0.19 3.27
C THR A 14 8.91 -0.64 2.00
N ASN A 15 9.97 -1.28 1.48
CA ASN A 15 9.86 -2.11 0.27
C ASN A 15 8.91 -3.31 0.46
N ARG A 16 8.98 -3.98 1.62
CA ARG A 16 8.08 -5.10 1.94
C ARG A 16 6.65 -4.63 2.14
N ALA A 17 6.47 -3.45 2.75
CA ALA A 17 5.16 -2.84 2.93
C ALA A 17 4.50 -2.51 1.58
N ILE A 18 5.25 -1.92 0.64
CA ILE A 18 4.80 -1.59 -0.72
C ILE A 18 4.36 -2.86 -1.45
N SER A 19 5.20 -3.89 -1.53
CA SER A 19 4.84 -5.13 -2.25
C SER A 19 3.61 -5.84 -1.66
N LEU A 20 3.43 -5.76 -0.33
CA LEU A 20 2.24 -6.32 0.31
C LEU A 20 0.99 -5.47 0.04
N MET A 21 1.13 -4.14 0.02
CA MET A 21 0.04 -3.21 -0.27
C MET A 21 -0.41 -3.30 -1.73
N GLU A 22 0.50 -3.46 -2.69
CA GLU A 22 0.16 -3.71 -4.11
C GLU A 22 -0.79 -4.90 -4.27
N ASN A 23 -0.48 -6.01 -3.59
CA ASN A 23 -1.34 -7.18 -3.60
C ASN A 23 -2.68 -6.94 -2.89
N CYS A 24 -2.68 -6.14 -1.80
CA CYS A 24 -3.89 -5.75 -1.10
C CYS A 24 -4.81 -4.94 -2.02
N CYS A 25 -4.28 -3.91 -2.69
CA CYS A 25 -4.97 -3.07 -3.66
C CYS A 25 -5.57 -3.90 -4.80
N ARG A 26 -4.78 -4.81 -5.40
CA ARG A 26 -5.24 -5.70 -6.47
C ARG A 26 -6.43 -6.54 -6.04
N LEU A 27 -6.37 -7.15 -4.85
CA LEU A 27 -7.46 -8.00 -4.34
C LEU A 27 -8.70 -7.18 -3.97
N GLN A 28 -8.54 -6.00 -3.36
CA GLN A 28 -9.65 -5.12 -3.02
C GLN A 28 -10.37 -4.61 -4.28
N THR A 29 -9.63 -4.27 -5.34
CA THR A 29 -10.24 -3.88 -6.62
C THR A 29 -11.10 -5.01 -7.21
N VAL A 30 -10.66 -6.27 -7.09
CA VAL A 30 -11.41 -7.44 -7.59
C VAL A 30 -12.63 -7.76 -6.72
N VAL A 31 -12.49 -7.72 -5.39
CA VAL A 31 -13.53 -8.18 -4.46
C VAL A 31 -14.54 -7.09 -4.11
N LEU A 32 -14.06 -5.86 -3.88
CA LEU A 32 -14.88 -4.72 -3.41
C LEU A 32 -15.20 -3.74 -4.54
N GLY A 33 -14.42 -3.76 -5.62
CA GLY A 33 -14.50 -2.80 -6.70
C GLY A 33 -13.55 -1.60 -6.51
N PRO A 34 -13.24 -0.88 -7.60
CA PRO A 34 -12.27 0.22 -7.59
C PRO A 34 -12.74 1.46 -6.80
N GLN A 35 -14.05 1.67 -6.70
CA GLN A 35 -14.65 2.85 -6.03
C GLN A 35 -14.94 2.61 -4.55
N HIS A 36 -14.66 1.40 -4.03
CA HIS A 36 -14.90 1.11 -2.63
C HIS A 36 -13.93 1.91 -1.73
N PRO A 37 -14.39 2.50 -0.61
CA PRO A 37 -13.55 3.35 0.25
C PRO A 37 -12.24 2.69 0.70
N PHE A 38 -12.27 1.39 1.04
CA PHE A 38 -11.05 0.65 1.40
C PHE A 38 -10.08 0.45 0.23
N THR A 39 -10.60 0.28 -0.99
CA THR A 39 -9.76 0.19 -2.19
C THR A 39 -9.06 1.51 -2.41
N ILE A 40 -9.79 2.63 -2.38
CA ILE A 40 -9.26 3.98 -2.56
C ILE A 40 -8.18 4.28 -1.52
N SER A 41 -8.50 4.10 -0.23
CA SER A 41 -7.57 4.37 0.87
C SER A 41 -6.27 3.55 0.77
N SER A 42 -6.36 2.29 0.33
CA SER A 42 -5.17 1.45 0.17
C SER A 42 -4.31 1.90 -1.02
N HIS A 43 -4.92 2.37 -2.11
CA HIS A 43 -4.18 2.94 -3.25
C HIS A 43 -3.52 4.26 -2.90
N GLU A 44 -4.19 5.13 -2.13
CA GLU A 44 -3.60 6.39 -1.63
C GLU A 44 -2.37 6.10 -0.76
N ALA A 45 -2.47 5.17 0.20
CA ALA A 45 -1.35 4.78 1.03
C ALA A 45 -0.18 4.21 0.20
N LEU A 46 -0.48 3.36 -0.79
CA LEU A 46 0.52 2.79 -1.69
C LEU A 46 1.26 3.89 -2.47
N ALA A 47 0.52 4.85 -3.05
CA ALA A 47 1.09 5.95 -3.82
C ALA A 47 2.01 6.82 -2.95
N THR A 48 1.57 7.17 -1.74
CA THR A 48 2.40 7.92 -0.79
C THR A 48 3.71 7.18 -0.48
N TRP A 49 3.65 5.89 -0.18
CA TRP A 49 4.85 5.14 0.18
C TRP A 49 5.82 4.95 -0.98
N GLN A 50 5.32 4.80 -2.21
CA GLN A 50 6.15 4.73 -3.41
C GLN A 50 6.89 6.05 -3.65
N LEU A 51 6.21 7.20 -3.47
CA LEU A 51 6.84 8.52 -3.57
C LEU A 51 7.95 8.71 -2.53
N GLU A 52 7.68 8.38 -1.26
CA GLU A 52 8.68 8.44 -0.19
C GLU A 52 9.90 7.54 -0.49
N ALA A 53 9.67 6.33 -1.01
CA ALA A 53 10.75 5.42 -1.35
C ALA A 53 11.63 5.96 -2.49
N ILE A 54 11.03 6.65 -3.47
CA ILE A 54 11.77 7.32 -4.55
C ILE A 54 12.60 8.47 -3.99
N GLU A 55 12.05 9.29 -3.11
CA GLU A 55 12.75 10.42 -2.50
C GLU A 55 13.93 10.00 -1.64
N LEU A 56 13.78 8.91 -0.87
CA LEU A 56 14.86 8.33 -0.04
C LEU A 56 15.96 7.63 -0.85
N SER A 57 15.72 7.36 -2.13
CA SER A 57 16.69 6.73 -3.03
C SER A 57 17.59 7.72 -3.79
N LYS A 58 17.39 9.03 -3.58
CA LYS A 58 18.21 10.13 -4.12
C LYS A 58 19.34 10.50 -3.17
#